data_AF-A0A7G6WPH1-F1
#
_entry.id   AF-A0A7G6WPH1-F1
#
_cell.length_a   1.000
_cell.length_b   1.000
_cell.length_c   1.000
_cell.angle_alpha   90.00
_cell.angle_beta   90.00
_cell.angle_gamma   90.00
#
_symmetry.space_group_name_H-M   'P 1'
#
loop_
_entity.id
_entity.type
_entity.pdbx_description
1 polymer ?
#
loop_
_entity_poly.entity_id
_entity_poly.type
_entity_poly.pdbx_seq_one_letter_code
_entity_poly.pdbx_strand_id
1 'polypeptide(L)'
;MDTESAEVIGHDVTTIVCVCGNTVSKDGLIQANSDGVPVYIGENIPVPAELAEWPADEDLYTLCPSCGRVYSDSVIEETGTAPVAFRVDVTAGPMAEAIRVHWDLSS
;
A
#
# COMPACT_ATOMS: atom_id res chain seq x y z
N MET A 1 -1.13 18.84 -14.47
CA MET A 1 -0.33 17.72 -13.95
C MET A 1 -1.16 16.49 -14.21
N ASP A 2 -0.75 15.66 -15.17
CA ASP A 2 -1.41 14.38 -15.42
C ASP A 2 -1.23 13.51 -14.18
N THR A 3 -2.26 13.43 -13.35
CA THR A 3 -2.31 12.52 -12.21
C THR A 3 -2.53 11.14 -12.79
N GLU A 4 -1.48 10.31 -12.79
CA GLU A 4 -1.65 8.89 -13.08
C GLU A 4 -2.67 8.31 -12.09
N SER A 5 -3.60 7.51 -12.59
CA SER A 5 -4.58 6.80 -11.78
C SER A 5 -4.50 5.30 -12.07
N ALA A 6 -4.55 4.49 -11.02
CA ALA A 6 -4.80 3.06 -11.14
C ALA A 6 -6.26 2.80 -11.54
N GLU A 7 -6.49 1.62 -12.12
CA GLU A 7 -7.85 1.14 -12.37
C GLU A 7 -8.39 0.50 -11.08
N VAL A 8 -9.64 0.78 -10.74
CA VAL A 8 -10.38 0.17 -9.64
C VAL A 8 -11.79 -0.15 -10.11
N ILE A 9 -12.36 -1.22 -9.58
CA ILE A 9 -13.73 -1.61 -9.86
C ILE A 9 -14.61 -1.08 -8.73
N GLY A 10 -15.44 -0.09 -9.06
CA GLY A 10 -16.27 0.58 -8.06
C GLY A 10 -15.40 1.34 -7.06
N HIS A 11 -15.66 1.12 -5.78
CA HIS A 11 -15.02 1.82 -4.65
C HIS A 11 -14.17 0.86 -3.80
N ASP A 12 -13.73 -0.26 -4.39
CA ASP A 12 -13.10 -1.36 -3.67
C ASP A 12 -11.58 -1.38 -3.89
N VAL A 13 -10.83 -1.04 -2.83
CA VAL A 13 -9.37 -1.01 -2.80
C VAL A 13 -8.74 -2.36 -3.15
N THR A 14 -9.43 -3.48 -2.90
CA THR A 14 -8.91 -4.83 -3.19
C THR A 14 -8.91 -5.15 -4.68
N THR A 15 -9.61 -4.35 -5.49
CA THR A 15 -9.72 -4.53 -6.95
C THR A 15 -8.70 -3.71 -7.72
N ILE A 16 -7.86 -2.94 -7.02
CA ILE A 16 -6.95 -2.00 -7.67
C ILE A 16 -5.92 -2.72 -8.57
N VAL A 17 -5.78 -2.19 -9.78
CA VAL A 17 -4.75 -2.54 -10.75
C VAL A 17 -3.83 -1.34 -10.87
N CYS A 18 -2.63 -1.47 -10.30
CA CYS A 18 -1.63 -0.42 -10.32
C CYS A 18 -1.30 -0.01 -11.77
N VAL A 19 -0.88 1.24 -11.95
CA VAL A 19 -0.45 1.81 -13.23
C VAL A 19 0.67 0.99 -13.90
N CYS A 20 1.51 0.28 -13.12
CA CYS A 20 2.53 -0.62 -13.67
C CYS A 20 1.98 -1.99 -14.12
N GLY A 21 0.68 -2.24 -13.95
CA GLY A 21 0.01 -3.51 -14.23
C GLY A 21 0.11 -4.56 -13.11
N ASN A 22 0.55 -4.20 -11.91
CA ASN A 22 0.49 -5.10 -10.75
C ASN A 22 -0.92 -5.13 -10.14
N THR A 23 -1.33 -6.28 -9.62
CA THR A 23 -2.63 -6.54 -9.00
C THR A 23 -2.43 -7.27 -7.66
N VAL A 24 -3.47 -7.26 -6.81
CA VAL A 24 -3.49 -8.06 -5.57
C VAL A 24 -3.18 -9.54 -5.83
N SER A 25 -3.63 -10.08 -6.96
CA SER A 25 -3.43 -11.50 -7.32
C SER A 25 -2.07 -11.83 -7.93
N LYS A 26 -1.25 -10.83 -8.30
CA LYS A 26 0.03 -11.05 -8.98
C LYS A 26 1.20 -10.95 -8.01
N ASP A 27 1.60 -9.74 -7.63
CA ASP A 27 2.68 -9.51 -6.66
C ASP A 27 2.13 -9.04 -5.30
N GLY A 28 0.80 -9.06 -5.12
CA GLY A 28 0.15 -8.48 -3.96
C GLY A 28 0.15 -6.95 -3.99
N LEU A 29 -0.62 -6.38 -3.09
CA LEU A 29 -0.55 -4.97 -2.71
C LEU A 29 -0.55 -4.90 -1.19
N ILE A 30 0.16 -3.92 -0.67
CA ILE A 30 0.50 -3.87 0.74
C ILE A 30 -0.21 -2.68 1.35
N GLN A 31 -0.95 -2.91 2.43
CA GLN A 31 -1.52 -1.81 3.20
C GLN A 31 -0.40 -1.03 3.91
N ALA A 32 -0.48 0.29 3.89
CA ALA A 32 0.57 1.21 4.30
C ALA A 32 -0.01 2.43 5.02
N ASN A 33 0.85 3.16 5.73
CA ASN A 33 0.52 4.43 6.36
C ASN A 33 0.67 5.62 5.37
N SER A 34 0.48 6.85 5.85
CA SER A 34 0.61 8.09 5.06
C SER A 34 2.02 8.39 4.53
N ASP A 35 3.05 7.71 5.05
CA ASP A 35 4.42 7.77 4.52
C ASP A 35 4.70 6.66 3.48
N GLY A 36 3.72 5.78 3.25
CA GLY A 36 3.84 4.62 2.35
C GLY A 36 4.60 3.45 2.95
N VAL A 37 4.83 3.46 4.27
CA VAL A 37 5.45 2.35 5.01
C VAL A 37 4.40 1.26 5.26
N PRO A 38 4.67 -0.01 4.92
CA PRO A 38 3.79 -1.14 5.22
C PRO A 38 3.33 -1.15 6.68
N VAL A 39 2.02 -1.26 6.90
CA VAL A 39 1.46 -1.38 8.25
C VAL A 39 1.47 -2.83 8.71
N TYR A 40 1.69 -3.01 10.01
CA TYR A 40 1.60 -4.32 10.65
C TYR A 40 0.13 -4.64 11.01
N ILE A 41 -0.38 -5.77 10.51
CA ILE A 41 -1.81 -6.18 10.60
C ILE A 41 -2.01 -7.35 11.59
N GLY A 42 -1.05 -7.62 12.48
CA GLY A 42 -1.17 -8.76 13.38
C GLY A 42 -1.59 -8.38 14.80
N GLU A 43 -2.41 -9.23 15.41
CA GLU A 43 -2.81 -9.13 16.80
C GLU A 43 -1.86 -10.04 17.63
N ASN A 44 -1.21 -9.52 18.67
CA ASN A 44 -0.43 -10.28 19.69
C ASN A 44 1.10 -10.42 19.55
N ILE A 45 1.77 -9.78 18.58
CA ILE A 45 3.22 -9.53 18.68
C ILE A 45 3.49 -8.02 18.60
N PRO A 46 4.58 -7.52 19.21
CA PRO A 46 5.01 -6.15 19.03
C PRO A 46 5.19 -5.81 17.55
N VAL A 47 4.82 -4.59 17.16
CA VAL A 47 5.05 -4.06 15.82
C VAL A 47 6.56 -4.18 15.50
N PRO A 48 6.95 -4.88 14.42
CA PRO A 48 8.34 -4.91 13.98
C PRO A 48 8.88 -3.51 13.70
N ALA A 49 10.18 -3.28 13.92
CA ALA A 49 10.77 -1.95 13.79
C ALA A 49 10.72 -1.39 12.35
N GLU A 50 10.60 -2.28 11.37
CA GLU A 50 10.54 -1.98 9.95
C GLU A 50 9.12 -1.65 9.47
N LEU A 51 8.10 -2.04 10.22
CA LEU A 51 6.70 -1.82 9.89
C LEU A 51 6.11 -0.65 10.66
N ALA A 52 5.11 -0.01 10.08
CA ALA A 52 4.33 1.00 10.76
C ALA A 52 3.29 0.35 11.68
N GLU A 53 3.00 1.01 12.80
CA GLU A 53 1.82 0.69 13.61
C GLU A 53 0.54 1.02 12.81
N TRP A 54 -0.55 0.34 13.13
CA TRP A 54 -1.86 0.67 12.56
C TRP A 54 -2.23 2.13 12.93
N PRO A 55 -2.57 2.99 11.94
CA PRO A 55 -2.86 4.39 12.21
C PRO A 55 -4.14 4.52 13.06
N ALA A 56 -4.08 5.34 14.11
CA ALA A 56 -5.22 5.58 15.01
C ALA A 56 -6.42 6.24 14.30
N ASP A 57 -6.14 7.04 13.28
CA ASP A 57 -7.15 7.75 12.48
C ASP A 57 -7.67 6.91 11.30
N GLU A 58 -7.23 5.65 11.16
CA GLU A 58 -7.60 4.73 10.07
C GLU A 58 -7.26 5.24 8.65
N ASP A 59 -6.44 6.30 8.54
CA ASP A 59 -5.94 6.82 7.27
C ASP A 59 -4.92 5.85 6.65
N LEU A 60 -5.46 4.93 5.86
CA LEU A 60 -4.73 3.87 5.20
C LEU A 60 -4.46 4.19 3.73
N TYR A 61 -3.39 3.56 3.27
CA TYR A 61 -2.91 3.67 1.92
C TYR A 61 -2.59 2.28 1.38
N THR A 62 -2.66 2.14 0.07
CA THR A 62 -2.26 0.93 -0.64
C THR A 62 -0.96 1.17 -1.39
N LEU A 63 0.11 0.49 -0.98
CA LEU A 63 1.42 0.48 -1.64
C LEU A 63 1.48 -0.63 -2.69
N CYS A 64 1.94 -0.28 -3.89
CA CYS A 64 2.37 -1.23 -4.90
C CYS A 64 3.85 -1.60 -4.70
N PRO A 65 4.19 -2.82 -4.25
CA PRO A 65 5.58 -3.21 -4.02
C PRO A 65 6.41 -3.28 -5.31
N SER A 66 5.76 -3.51 -6.47
CA SER A 66 6.46 -3.66 -7.74
C SER A 66 6.97 -2.33 -8.33
N CYS A 67 6.38 -1.19 -7.95
CA CYS A 67 6.77 0.11 -8.51
C CYS A 67 6.77 1.30 -7.55
N GLY A 68 6.39 1.08 -6.28
CA GLY A 68 6.40 2.09 -5.23
C GLY A 68 5.31 3.14 -5.30
N ARG A 69 4.33 3.03 -6.19
CA ARG A 69 3.16 3.92 -6.16
C ARG A 69 2.31 3.63 -4.94
N VAL A 70 1.83 4.70 -4.32
CA VAL A 70 0.95 4.66 -3.16
C VAL A 70 -0.37 5.32 -3.50
N TYR A 71 -1.46 4.69 -3.10
CA TYR A 71 -2.83 5.12 -3.33
C TYR A 71 -3.51 5.36 -1.99
N SER A 72 -4.35 6.39 -1.88
CA SER A 72 -5.11 6.64 -0.66
C SER A 72 -6.39 5.81 -0.68
N ASP A 73 -6.60 5.02 0.36
CA ASP A 73 -7.76 4.13 0.43
C ASP A 73 -9.04 4.95 0.55
N SER A 74 -9.05 5.99 1.40
CA SER A 74 -10.19 6.90 1.55
C SER A 74 -10.58 7.60 0.25
N VAL A 75 -9.61 7.98 -0.60
CA VAL A 75 -9.93 8.55 -1.91
C VAL A 75 -10.59 7.52 -2.84
N ILE A 76 -10.14 6.27 -2.81
CA ILE A 76 -10.74 5.19 -3.63
C ILE A 76 -12.16 4.92 -3.16
N GLU A 77 -12.35 4.79 -1.86
CA GLU A 77 -13.65 4.51 -1.25
C GLU A 77 -14.64 5.66 -1.45
N GLU A 78 -14.18 6.91 -1.41
CA GLU A 78 -15.04 8.08 -1.62
C GLU A 78 -15.39 8.27 -3.10
N THR A 79 -14.39 8.19 -3.98
CA THR A 79 -14.53 8.66 -5.37
C THR A 79 -14.70 7.55 -6.40
N GLY A 80 -14.39 6.31 -6.03
CA GLY A 80 -14.29 5.20 -6.98
C GLY A 80 -13.12 5.34 -7.96
N THR A 81 -12.11 6.13 -7.60
CA THR A 81 -10.91 6.36 -8.42
C THR A 81 -9.66 6.21 -7.58
N ALA A 82 -8.57 5.71 -8.18
CA ALA A 82 -7.31 5.50 -7.50
C ALA A 82 -6.19 6.40 -8.05
N PRO A 83 -6.25 7.73 -7.83
CA PRO A 83 -5.15 8.61 -8.20
C PRO A 83 -3.90 8.24 -7.38
N VAL A 84 -2.73 8.29 -8.02
CA VAL A 84 -1.45 8.14 -7.31
C VAL A 84 -1.31 9.30 -6.32
N ALA A 85 -1.27 8.99 -5.03
CA ALA A 85 -1.06 9.98 -3.97
C ALA A 85 0.40 10.43 -3.97
N PHE A 86 1.32 9.46 -3.95
CA PHE A 86 2.77 9.69 -4.02
C PHE A 86 3.51 8.40 -4.41
N ARG A 87 4.84 8.45 -4.42
CA ARG A 87 5.70 7.30 -4.71
C ARG A 87 6.81 7.17 -3.67
N VAL A 88 7.12 5.94 -3.30
CA VAL A 88 8.27 5.57 -2.47
C VAL A 88 9.30 4.80 -3.29
N ASP A 89 10.56 4.81 -2.87
CA ASP A 89 11.59 3.96 -3.45
C ASP A 89 11.57 2.58 -2.77
N VAL A 90 10.92 1.61 -3.41
CA VAL A 90 10.81 0.23 -2.93
C VAL A 90 12.14 -0.53 -2.93
N THR A 91 13.18 0.03 -3.58
CA THR A 91 14.52 -0.55 -3.59
C THR A 91 15.42 0.05 -2.52
N ALA A 92 15.01 1.15 -1.89
CA ALA A 92 15.73 1.74 -0.78
C ALA A 92 15.72 0.79 0.42
N GLY A 93 16.87 0.61 1.07
CA GLY A 93 17.07 -0.38 2.13
C GLY A 93 15.95 -0.46 3.17
N PRO A 94 15.52 0.65 3.79
CA PRO A 94 14.45 0.62 4.79
C PRO A 94 13.10 0.13 4.23
N MET A 95 12.73 0.57 3.03
CA MET A 95 11.46 0.19 2.41
C MET A 95 11.50 -1.25 1.90
N ALA A 96 12.61 -1.65 1.27
CA ALA A 96 12.83 -3.02 0.83
C ALA A 96 12.73 -4.01 2.00
N GLU A 97 13.31 -3.65 3.15
CA GLU A 97 13.23 -4.47 4.36
C GLU A 97 11.81 -4.50 4.95
N ALA A 98 11.11 -3.37 5.01
CA ALA A 98 9.72 -3.32 5.45
C ALA A 98 8.81 -4.24 4.60
N ILE A 99 8.96 -4.19 3.28
CA ILE A 99 8.23 -5.06 2.35
C ILE A 99 8.57 -6.54 2.61
N ARG A 100 9.85 -6.85 2.83
CA ARG A 100 10.30 -8.22 3.15
C ARG A 100 9.66 -8.74 4.44
N VAL A 101 9.71 -7.95 5.51
CA VAL A 101 9.15 -8.30 6.82
C VAL A 101 7.63 -8.47 6.74
N HIS A 102 6.92 -7.61 6.00
CA HIS A 102 5.48 -7.75 5.77
C HIS A 102 5.13 -9.11 5.15
N TRP A 103 5.89 -9.56 4.15
CA TRP A 103 5.65 -10.86 3.52
C TRP A 103 6.02 -12.05 4.40
N ASP A 104 7.12 -11.96 5.15
CA ASP A 104 7.52 -13.00 6.11
C ASP A 104 6.45 -13.21 7.21
N LEU A 105 5.65 -12.18 7.53
CA LEU A 105 4.56 -12.26 8.52
C LEU A 105 3.21 -12.68 7.92
N SER A 106 3.04 -12.54 6.61
CA SER A 106 1.81 -12.91 5.90
C SER A 106 1.81 -14.38 5.42
N SER A 107 2.92 -15.10 5.63
CA SER A 107 3.15 -16.49 5.19
C SER A 107 2.71 -17.55 6.21
#